data_AF-A0AAW1TJD1-F1
#
_entry.id   AF-A0AAW1TJD1-F1
#
_cell.length_a   1.000
_cell.length_b   1.000
_cell.length_c   1.000
_cell.angle_alpha   90.00
_cell.angle_beta   90.00
_cell.angle_gamma   90.00
#
_symmetry.space_group_name_H-M   'P 1'
#
loop_
_entity.id
_entity.type
_entity.pdbx_description
1 polymer ?
#
loop_
_entity_poly.entity_id
_entity_poly.type
_entity_poly.pdbx_seq_one_letter_code
_entity_poly.pdbx_strand_id
1 'polypeptide(L)'
;MTSQLQGRCCSVRLSGLQERVQLPHSRVSLPHTVRRPRTFRSLCIRAESNRGGGGGFAAGFLIGGTIFGALGYIFAPQISAALLSEDQRLRLPRFLDDKDDKDPEATKQDLSDKIAQLNAAIDDVSAQLKAQDQVAARSATGWSLGHLTAPFRSYALRPAAAAAAATATEPSLAEQTAPTPSFRAAIDFGFVRDNLELVTQNCIDRNSQANPKLIAELYGEYLQLNKEVNSIRQERNENAANMKRKLEAEERQRLIDAGKGLKEALGAAEIRLSQVQDLLQLEGQKLPNLTHPESPVGSEEEAVELQSIGQQPAFPFQPRDHLQLGQHLDLFDFDSAAEVAGSKFYYLRNAAALLELALISWGMQRVAARGYTPMSTPDLVRASLLEKCGFQPRATNTQVYSVENSPLCLTGTAEVPLAGIHADKILAEEQLPIRMAAFGHCFRTEAGSGGSASKGLYRVHQFSKVEMFVVSTPEQSEELLQELVSIEQEMYSELGLHFKVLDMPSQDLGAPAYRKIDFEAWMPGMDRYGEISSASNCTDYQSRRLSIRYRPNPGPDASNGAEPPTKKSKTGGTTAFCHTLNATAAAVPRLIVAILENNQQEDGSVIVPEVLRPFMAGIDVLRPPGASLL
;
A
#
# COMPACT_ATOMS: atom_id res chain seq x y z
N MET A 1 -14.47 -57.61 -32.02
CA MET A 1 -13.07 -58.03 -32.21
C MET A 1 -12.33 -57.82 -30.90
N THR A 2 -11.76 -58.90 -30.40
CA THR A 2 -11.04 -59.11 -29.14
C THR A 2 -9.67 -58.44 -29.08
N SER A 3 -9.28 -57.87 -27.92
CA SER A 3 -7.98 -58.06 -27.20
C SER A 3 -7.97 -57.12 -25.97
N GLN A 4 -7.93 -57.63 -24.72
CA GLN A 4 -6.75 -58.01 -23.89
C GLN A 4 -5.89 -56.79 -23.48
N LEU A 5 -5.44 -56.55 -22.24
CA LEU A 5 -5.03 -57.39 -21.08
C LEU A 5 -5.44 -56.70 -19.75
N GLN A 6 -5.96 -57.37 -18.71
CA GLN A 6 -5.39 -58.35 -17.76
C GLN A 6 -4.35 -57.78 -16.76
N GLY A 7 -4.82 -57.50 -15.54
CA GLY A 7 -4.02 -57.50 -14.32
C GLY A 7 -4.13 -58.85 -13.59
N ARG A 8 -3.05 -59.28 -12.93
CA ARG A 8 -3.05 -60.43 -12.01
C ARG A 8 -2.28 -60.09 -10.74
N CYS A 9 -2.91 -60.44 -9.63
CA CYS A 9 -2.44 -60.43 -8.26
C CYS A 9 -1.75 -61.76 -7.93
N CYS A 10 -0.70 -61.77 -7.11
CA CYS A 10 -0.31 -62.89 -6.25
C CYS A 10 0.61 -62.44 -5.12
N SER A 11 0.36 -62.99 -3.93
CA SER A 11 1.15 -62.86 -2.70
C SER A 11 2.32 -63.85 -2.67
N VAL A 12 3.30 -63.65 -1.77
CA VAL A 12 3.80 -64.62 -0.77
C VAL A 12 5.05 -64.08 0.00
N ARG A 13 5.02 -64.38 1.31
CA ARG A 13 5.92 -64.30 2.47
C ARG A 13 7.46 -64.11 2.36
N LEU A 14 7.94 -63.21 3.24
CA LEU A 14 8.98 -63.28 4.30
C LEU A 14 10.13 -64.32 4.27
N SER A 15 11.36 -63.79 4.23
CA SER A 15 12.56 -64.16 5.03
C SER A 15 13.62 -63.06 4.75
N GLY A 16 14.10 -62.26 5.70
CA GLY A 16 14.96 -62.64 6.82
C GLY A 16 16.41 -62.22 6.50
N LEU A 17 16.86 -61.07 7.00
CA LEU A 17 18.28 -60.76 7.25
C LEU A 17 18.38 -59.46 8.07
N GLN A 18 18.76 -59.64 9.34
CA GLN A 18 19.26 -58.57 10.21
C GLN A 18 20.62 -58.11 9.66
N GLU A 19 20.76 -56.83 9.35
CA GLU A 19 22.07 -56.20 9.36
C GLU A 19 21.98 -54.83 10.04
N ARG A 20 22.75 -54.73 11.13
CA ARG A 20 22.98 -53.51 11.90
C ARG A 20 23.75 -52.53 11.02
N VAL A 21 23.17 -51.38 10.73
CA VAL A 21 23.95 -50.24 10.22
C VAL A 21 24.31 -49.35 11.39
N GLN A 22 25.58 -49.44 11.77
CA GLN A 22 26.25 -48.54 12.72
C GLN A 22 26.29 -47.11 12.15
N LEU A 23 25.90 -46.15 12.97
CA LEU A 23 26.17 -44.72 12.77
C LEU A 23 27.68 -44.47 12.93
N PRO A 24 28.37 -43.83 11.98
CA PRO A 24 29.69 -43.30 12.24
C PRO A 24 29.59 -41.94 12.93
N HIS A 25 30.02 -41.91 14.19
CA HIS A 25 30.42 -40.70 14.90
C HIS A 25 31.64 -40.07 14.21
N SER A 26 31.43 -38.96 13.49
CA SER A 26 32.51 -38.04 13.15
C SER A 26 32.51 -36.86 14.12
N ARG A 27 33.41 -36.97 15.12
CA ARG A 27 33.85 -35.86 15.97
C ARG A 27 34.54 -34.81 15.10
N VAL A 28 33.99 -33.61 15.02
CA VAL A 28 34.71 -32.43 14.55
C VAL A 28 35.28 -31.70 15.77
N SER A 29 36.60 -31.75 15.88
CA SER A 29 37.41 -31.03 16.85
C SER A 29 37.44 -29.53 16.54
N LEU A 30 36.97 -28.71 17.48
CA LEU A 30 37.15 -27.26 17.50
C LEU A 30 38.55 -26.91 18.02
N PRO A 31 39.34 -26.04 17.36
CA PRO A 31 40.48 -25.41 18.01
C PRO A 31 40.05 -24.12 18.72
N HIS A 32 40.20 -24.13 20.04
CA HIS A 32 40.20 -22.94 20.88
C HIS A 32 41.42 -22.06 20.57
N THR A 33 41.19 -20.84 20.10
CA THR A 33 42.08 -19.70 20.36
C THR A 33 41.24 -18.45 20.62
N VAL A 34 41.06 -18.15 21.91
CA VAL A 34 40.46 -16.91 22.40
C VAL A 34 41.54 -15.82 22.39
N ARG A 35 41.40 -14.82 21.50
CA ARG A 35 42.09 -13.53 21.62
C ARG A 35 41.06 -12.44 21.90
N ARG A 36 41.16 -11.82 23.07
CA ARG A 36 40.35 -10.68 23.54
C ARG A 36 40.54 -9.46 22.60
N PRO A 37 39.48 -8.73 22.22
CA PRO A 37 39.63 -7.37 21.71
C PRO A 37 39.79 -6.39 22.87
N ARG A 38 40.78 -5.49 22.74
CA ARG A 38 41.03 -4.37 23.63
C ARG A 38 39.88 -3.36 23.53
N THR A 39 39.44 -2.89 24.69
CA THR A 39 38.60 -1.70 24.89
C THR A 39 39.19 -0.48 24.19
N PHE A 40 38.46 0.13 23.25
CA PHE A 40 38.74 1.48 22.78
C PHE A 40 37.89 2.47 23.58
N ARG A 41 38.58 3.35 24.33
CA ARG A 41 37.99 4.52 25.00
C ARG A 41 37.59 5.55 23.95
N SER A 42 36.35 6.00 23.99
CA SER A 42 35.89 7.20 23.27
C SER A 42 36.58 8.44 23.86
N LEU A 43 37.28 9.18 23.01
CA LEU A 43 37.80 10.49 23.32
C LEU A 43 36.64 11.50 23.21
N CYS A 44 36.12 11.96 24.36
CA CYS A 44 35.21 13.10 24.41
C CYS A 44 35.99 14.38 24.06
N ILE A 45 35.65 15.02 22.94
CA ILE A 45 35.94 16.45 22.74
C ILE A 45 34.66 17.21 23.12
N ARG A 46 34.81 18.03 24.15
CA ARG A 46 33.81 18.89 24.75
C ARG A 46 33.70 20.15 23.87
N ALA A 47 32.57 20.34 23.18
CA ALA A 47 32.24 21.63 22.59
C ALA A 47 31.24 22.33 23.53
N GLU A 48 31.66 23.46 24.10
CA GLU A 48 30.86 24.29 24.98
C GLU A 48 29.67 24.88 24.23
N SER A 49 28.45 24.57 24.69
CA SER A 49 27.22 25.23 24.27
C SER A 49 27.09 26.55 25.01
N ASN A 50 27.25 27.67 24.32
CA ASN A 50 26.80 28.96 24.83
C ASN A 50 25.35 29.19 24.38
N ARG A 51 24.47 29.44 25.35
CA ARG A 51 23.03 29.70 25.17
C ARG A 51 22.80 31.05 24.50
N GLY A 52 21.86 31.12 23.56
CA GLY A 52 21.23 32.38 23.16
C GLY A 52 20.29 32.25 21.96
N GLY A 53 18.98 32.37 22.21
CA GLY A 53 17.98 32.82 21.22
C GLY A 53 17.43 31.77 20.27
N GLY A 54 16.20 31.30 20.56
CA GLY A 54 15.39 30.52 19.63
C GLY A 54 14.67 31.38 18.59
N GLY A 55 14.39 30.78 17.43
CA GLY A 55 13.56 31.33 16.35
C GLY A 55 14.36 31.54 15.05
N GLY A 56 14.22 30.63 14.08
CA GLY A 56 14.73 30.85 12.70
C GLY A 56 15.50 29.71 12.01
N PHE A 57 15.42 28.45 12.47
CA PHE A 57 16.30 27.38 11.95
C PHE A 57 15.71 26.45 10.86
N ALA A 58 14.44 26.58 10.49
CA ALA A 58 13.80 25.62 9.57
C ALA A 58 13.84 26.00 8.07
N ALA A 59 13.96 27.30 7.73
CA ALA A 59 13.83 27.75 6.33
C ALA A 59 15.16 27.71 5.53
N GLY A 60 16.31 27.82 6.20
CA GLY A 60 17.62 27.86 5.52
C GLY A 60 18.15 26.50 5.02
N PHE A 61 17.65 25.39 5.59
CA PHE A 61 18.22 24.06 5.30
C PHE A 61 17.71 23.44 3.99
N LEU A 62 16.49 23.77 3.57
CA LEU A 62 15.88 23.22 2.35
C LEU A 62 16.41 23.85 1.06
N ILE A 63 16.83 25.11 1.09
CA ILE A 63 17.40 25.80 -0.08
C ILE A 63 18.90 25.50 -0.21
N GLY A 64 19.63 25.44 0.92
CA GLY A 64 21.06 25.12 0.93
C GLY A 64 21.39 23.69 0.49
N GLY A 65 20.61 22.70 0.93
CA GLY A 65 20.87 21.28 0.63
C GLY A 65 20.75 20.94 -0.86
N THR A 66 19.81 21.58 -1.56
CA THR A 66 19.54 21.29 -2.98
C THR A 66 20.59 21.93 -3.91
N ILE A 67 21.10 23.11 -3.54
CA ILE A 67 22.15 23.82 -4.30
C ILE A 67 23.52 23.15 -4.10
N PHE A 68 23.86 22.74 -2.87
CA PHE A 68 25.11 22.01 -2.59
C PHE A 68 25.14 20.61 -3.21
N GLY A 69 23.99 19.92 -3.27
CA GLY A 69 23.88 18.61 -3.92
C GLY A 69 24.12 18.66 -5.44
N ALA A 70 23.60 19.68 -6.12
CA ALA A 70 23.78 19.85 -7.56
C ALA A 70 25.22 20.29 -7.93
N LEU A 71 25.82 21.18 -7.14
CA LEU A 71 27.21 21.62 -7.36
C LEU A 71 28.23 20.54 -7.01
N GLY A 72 27.98 19.75 -5.96
CA GLY A 72 28.84 18.63 -5.58
C GLY A 72 28.95 17.57 -6.67
N TYR A 73 27.86 17.33 -7.43
CA TYR A 73 27.85 16.35 -8.52
C TYR A 73 28.60 16.85 -9.77
N ILE A 74 28.53 18.16 -10.05
CA ILE A 74 29.14 18.76 -11.25
C ILE A 74 30.64 19.02 -11.07
N PHE A 75 31.09 19.37 -9.86
CA PHE A 75 32.47 19.77 -9.59
C PHE A 75 33.32 18.71 -8.85
N ALA A 76 32.72 17.58 -8.45
CA ALA A 76 33.44 16.46 -7.81
C ALA A 76 34.73 16.01 -8.52
N PRO A 77 34.80 15.93 -9.88
CA PRO A 77 36.03 15.52 -10.55
C PRO A 77 37.17 16.52 -10.36
N GLN A 78 36.86 17.82 -10.38
CA GLN A 78 37.83 18.90 -10.28
C GLN A 78 38.32 19.12 -8.84
N ILE A 79 37.44 18.92 -7.85
CA ILE A 79 37.78 18.96 -6.42
C ILE A 79 38.67 17.77 -6.03
N SER A 80 38.38 16.58 -6.55
CA SER A 80 39.20 15.37 -6.36
C SER A 80 40.63 15.55 -6.90
N ALA A 81 40.76 16.24 -8.04
CA ALA A 81 42.05 16.54 -8.68
C ALA A 81 42.87 17.65 -7.97
N ALA A 82 42.27 18.45 -7.11
CA ALA A 82 42.97 19.52 -6.39
C ALA A 82 43.43 19.11 -4.97
N LEU A 83 42.77 18.13 -4.35
CA LEU A 83 42.95 17.81 -2.92
C LEU A 83 43.59 16.44 -2.63
N LEU A 84 43.61 15.50 -3.58
CA LEU A 84 44.11 14.14 -3.35
C LEU A 84 45.49 13.91 -3.98
N SER A 85 46.38 13.21 -3.26
CA SER A 85 47.67 12.74 -3.80
C SER A 85 47.47 11.65 -4.87
N GLU A 86 48.44 11.46 -5.78
CA GLU A 86 48.33 10.47 -6.88
C GLU A 86 47.98 9.06 -6.39
N ASP A 87 48.54 8.62 -5.26
CA ASP A 87 48.33 7.29 -4.70
C ASP A 87 46.90 7.07 -4.16
N GLN A 88 46.20 8.15 -3.79
CA GLN A 88 44.78 8.11 -3.37
C GLN A 88 43.84 8.03 -4.58
N ARG A 89 44.22 8.61 -5.72
CA ARG A 89 43.40 8.61 -6.96
C ARG A 89 43.35 7.23 -7.62
N LEU A 90 44.41 6.43 -7.49
CA LEU A 90 44.50 5.07 -8.03
C LEU A 90 43.53 4.06 -7.38
N ARG A 91 42.89 4.41 -6.26
CA ARG A 91 42.00 3.53 -5.49
C ARG A 91 40.51 3.82 -5.68
N LEU A 92 40.15 4.82 -6.47
CA LEU A 92 38.76 5.14 -6.79
C LEU A 92 38.30 4.41 -8.07
N PRO A 93 37.02 4.00 -8.18
CA PRO A 93 36.49 3.40 -9.40
C PRO A 93 36.66 4.37 -10.58
N ARG A 94 37.31 3.92 -11.67
CA ARG A 94 37.50 4.71 -12.91
C ARG A 94 36.15 4.99 -13.58
N PHE A 95 35.47 6.07 -13.18
CA PHE A 95 34.24 6.53 -13.83
C PHE A 95 34.36 7.93 -14.43
N LEU A 96 35.51 8.59 -14.34
CA LEU A 96 35.64 10.01 -14.68
C LEU A 96 37.03 10.29 -15.27
N ASP A 97 37.19 10.00 -16.55
CA ASP A 97 38.24 10.58 -17.39
C ASP A 97 37.51 11.22 -18.58
N ASP A 98 37.23 12.52 -18.50
CA ASP A 98 37.03 13.33 -19.70
C ASP A 98 37.95 14.56 -19.61
N LYS A 99 38.75 14.68 -20.67
CA LYS A 99 39.85 15.62 -20.84
C LYS A 99 39.29 16.98 -21.19
N ASP A 100 39.46 17.97 -20.33
CA ASP A 100 39.57 19.36 -20.73
C ASP A 100 40.47 20.09 -19.72
N ASP A 101 41.72 20.32 -20.13
CA ASP A 101 42.70 21.15 -19.44
C ASP A 101 42.16 22.59 -19.34
N LYS A 102 41.72 22.99 -18.15
CA LYS A 102 41.57 24.41 -17.78
C LYS A 102 42.47 24.71 -16.59
N ASP A 103 43.18 25.84 -16.70
CA ASP A 103 44.10 26.36 -15.71
C ASP A 103 43.51 26.28 -14.27
N PRO A 104 44.14 25.51 -13.36
CA PRO A 104 43.62 25.29 -12.01
C PRO A 104 43.45 26.57 -11.19
N GLU A 105 44.32 27.56 -11.38
CA GLU A 105 44.25 28.82 -10.62
C GLU A 105 43.13 29.73 -11.16
N ALA A 106 42.89 29.76 -12.48
CA ALA A 106 41.76 30.46 -13.06
C ALA A 106 40.41 29.83 -12.62
N THR A 107 40.37 28.51 -12.52
CA THR A 107 39.19 27.77 -12.05
C THR A 107 38.91 28.05 -10.57
N LYS A 108 39.96 28.14 -9.75
CA LYS A 108 39.86 28.49 -8.33
C LYS A 108 39.37 29.92 -8.10
N GLN A 109 39.82 30.88 -8.92
CA GLN A 109 39.36 32.26 -8.85
C GLN A 109 37.87 32.38 -9.24
N ASP A 110 37.45 31.75 -10.35
CA ASP A 110 36.05 31.74 -10.79
C ASP A 110 35.11 31.11 -9.74
N LEU A 111 35.55 30.03 -9.08
CA LEU A 111 34.83 29.42 -7.95
C LEU A 111 34.74 30.36 -6.74
N SER A 112 35.83 31.05 -6.40
CA SER A 112 35.85 32.03 -5.29
C SER A 112 34.87 33.18 -5.55
N ASP A 113 34.84 33.70 -6.78
CA ASP A 113 33.98 34.82 -7.16
C ASP A 113 32.49 34.42 -7.14
N LYS A 114 32.17 33.19 -7.59
CA LYS A 114 30.80 32.64 -7.53
C LYS A 114 30.33 32.38 -6.11
N ILE A 115 31.20 31.91 -5.23
CA ILE A 115 30.89 31.73 -3.79
C ILE A 115 30.61 33.09 -3.15
N ALA A 116 31.39 34.13 -3.47
CA ALA A 116 31.17 35.48 -2.96
C ALA A 116 29.81 36.06 -3.42
N GLN A 117 29.43 35.87 -4.69
CA GLN A 117 28.13 36.28 -5.21
C GLN A 117 26.97 35.55 -4.51
N LEU A 118 27.12 34.25 -4.24
CA LEU A 118 26.09 33.46 -3.57
C LEU A 118 25.89 33.91 -2.11
N ASN A 119 26.98 34.20 -1.39
CA ASN A 119 26.91 34.70 -0.03
C ASN A 119 26.23 36.08 0.03
N ALA A 120 26.54 36.98 -0.91
CA ALA A 120 25.87 38.28 -1.00
C ALA A 120 24.35 38.16 -1.24
N ALA A 121 23.91 37.20 -2.07
CA ALA A 121 22.49 36.95 -2.31
C ALA A 121 21.77 36.37 -1.07
N ILE A 122 22.45 35.52 -0.30
CA ILE A 122 21.92 34.97 0.97
C ILE A 122 21.75 36.07 2.01
N ASP A 123 22.70 37.01 2.09
CA ASP A 123 22.63 38.15 3.01
C ASP A 123 21.48 39.11 2.67
N ASP A 124 21.24 39.36 1.37
CA ASP A 124 20.13 40.21 0.91
C ASP A 124 18.76 39.61 1.28
N VAL A 125 18.56 38.31 1.02
CA VAL A 125 17.33 37.60 1.41
C VAL A 125 17.13 37.59 2.92
N SER A 126 18.22 37.40 3.68
CA SER A 126 18.17 37.44 5.14
C SER A 126 17.82 38.83 5.69
N ALA A 127 18.26 39.90 5.02
CA ALA A 127 17.90 41.27 5.38
C ALA A 127 16.42 41.57 5.10
N GLN A 128 15.89 41.08 3.97
CA GLN A 128 14.48 41.24 3.60
C GLN A 128 13.54 40.54 4.59
N LEU A 129 13.89 39.33 5.04
CA LEU A 129 13.11 38.58 6.03
C LEU A 129 13.08 39.28 7.41
N LYS A 130 14.21 39.84 7.85
CA LYS A 130 14.28 40.63 9.10
C LYS A 130 13.45 41.92 9.02
N ALA A 131 13.35 42.53 7.84
CA ALA A 131 12.52 43.71 7.64
C ALA A 131 11.01 43.38 7.73
N GLN A 132 10.58 42.20 7.28
CA GLN A 132 9.19 41.73 7.39
C GLN A 132 8.78 41.41 8.84
N ASP A 133 9.66 40.78 9.63
CA ASP A 133 9.39 40.48 11.04
C ASP A 133 9.24 41.75 11.91
N GLN A 134 9.95 42.84 11.59
CA GLN A 134 9.80 44.11 12.30
C GLN A 134 8.47 44.83 12.02
N VAL A 135 7.82 44.55 10.88
CA VAL A 135 6.49 45.08 10.56
C VAL A 135 5.41 44.33 11.35
N ALA A 136 5.56 43.01 11.54
CA ALA A 136 4.65 42.18 12.32
C ALA A 136 4.73 42.42 13.84
N ALA A 137 5.90 42.77 14.38
CA ALA A 137 6.08 43.04 15.80
C ALA A 137 5.46 44.36 16.29
N ARG A 138 5.21 45.33 15.38
CA ARG A 138 4.62 46.65 15.72
C ARG A 138 3.10 46.63 15.88
N SER A 139 2.41 45.57 15.47
CA SER A 139 0.96 45.42 15.60
C SER A 139 0.50 44.72 16.90
N ALA A 140 1.42 44.26 17.76
CA ALA A 140 1.10 43.33 18.85
C ALA A 140 1.55 43.77 20.27
N THR A 141 1.57 45.08 20.57
CA THR A 141 1.84 45.57 21.94
C THR A 141 0.79 46.56 22.43
N GLY A 142 -0.24 46.02 23.07
CA GLY A 142 -1.07 46.76 24.00
C GLY A 142 -1.61 45.77 25.03
N TRP A 143 -1.69 46.21 26.29
CA TRP A 143 -2.29 45.56 27.48
C TRP A 143 -1.27 44.96 28.46
N SER A 144 -1.08 45.71 29.57
CA SER A 144 -0.21 45.38 30.71
C SER A 144 -1.01 44.83 31.91
N LEU A 145 -0.32 44.03 32.73
CA LEU A 145 -0.74 43.32 33.94
C LEU A 145 -1.33 44.19 35.07
N GLY A 146 -2.31 43.64 35.80
CA GLY A 146 -2.74 44.15 37.12
C GLY A 146 -3.60 43.15 37.93
N HIS A 147 -3.00 42.56 38.97
CA HIS A 147 -3.54 42.00 40.23
C HIS A 147 -4.72 40.98 40.25
N LEU A 148 -4.41 39.80 40.80
CA LEU A 148 -5.33 38.71 41.18
C LEU A 148 -5.69 38.77 42.67
N THR A 149 -6.99 38.84 42.97
CA THR A 149 -7.62 38.31 44.20
C THR A 149 -8.96 37.62 43.83
N ALA A 150 -9.15 36.43 44.40
CA ALA A 150 -10.24 35.41 44.38
C ALA A 150 -11.73 35.82 44.15
N PRO A 151 -12.73 34.89 44.13
CA PRO A 151 -12.83 33.50 43.61
C PRO A 151 -14.11 33.22 42.76
N PHE A 152 -14.18 32.00 42.18
CA PHE A 152 -15.35 31.21 41.72
C PHE A 152 -16.70 31.90 41.39
N ARG A 153 -17.14 31.83 40.12
CA ARG A 153 -18.56 31.60 39.76
C ARG A 153 -18.77 31.16 38.29
N SER A 154 -19.45 30.02 38.16
CA SER A 154 -20.43 29.62 37.13
C SER A 154 -20.34 30.24 35.73
N TYR A 155 -19.98 29.42 34.74
CA TYR A 155 -20.21 29.70 33.32
C TYR A 155 -21.71 29.53 33.00
N ALA A 156 -22.35 30.64 32.65
CA ALA A 156 -23.64 30.66 31.94
C ALA A 156 -23.40 31.26 30.54
N LEU A 157 -23.90 30.54 29.54
CA LEU A 157 -23.87 30.87 28.12
C LEU A 157 -24.45 32.26 27.81
N ARG A 158 -23.79 33.01 26.92
CA ARG A 158 -24.37 34.10 26.13
C ARG A 158 -23.63 34.28 24.78
N PRO A 159 -24.28 34.88 23.77
CA PRO A 159 -24.23 34.44 22.38
C PRO A 159 -23.21 35.20 21.53
N ALA A 160 -22.88 34.60 20.38
CA ALA A 160 -21.98 35.13 19.37
C ALA A 160 -22.44 36.51 18.87
N ALA A 161 -21.57 37.51 19.02
CA ALA A 161 -21.68 38.79 18.35
C ALA A 161 -20.94 38.70 17.00
N ALA A 162 -21.64 39.10 15.95
CA ALA A 162 -21.16 39.17 14.58
C ALA A 162 -19.90 40.04 14.45
N ALA A 163 -18.84 39.47 13.88
CA ALA A 163 -17.67 40.20 13.42
C ALA A 163 -17.79 40.43 11.90
N ALA A 164 -17.57 41.67 11.51
CA ALA A 164 -17.76 42.22 10.18
C ALA A 164 -16.91 41.50 9.11
N ALA A 165 -17.52 41.27 7.95
CA ALA A 165 -16.89 40.76 6.75
C ALA A 165 -15.81 41.74 6.24
N ALA A 166 -14.56 41.39 6.47
CA ALA A 166 -13.46 41.89 5.66
C ALA A 166 -13.45 41.08 4.35
N THR A 167 -13.77 41.74 3.24
CA THR A 167 -13.68 41.18 1.88
C THR A 167 -12.24 40.81 1.57
N ALA A 168 -11.86 39.56 1.84
CA ALA A 168 -10.66 38.97 1.27
C ALA A 168 -10.89 38.87 -0.24
N THR A 169 -10.06 39.57 -0.99
CA THR A 169 -10.05 39.48 -2.45
C THR A 169 -9.63 38.06 -2.81
N GLU A 170 -10.52 37.28 -3.42
CA GLU A 170 -10.17 35.95 -3.91
C GLU A 170 -9.02 36.08 -4.92
N PRO A 171 -7.95 35.28 -4.79
CA PRO A 171 -6.90 35.25 -5.81
C PRO A 171 -7.53 34.81 -7.14
N SER A 172 -7.17 35.49 -8.22
CA SER A 172 -7.69 35.20 -9.55
C SER A 172 -7.46 33.73 -9.92
N LEU A 173 -8.41 33.15 -10.66
CA LEU A 173 -8.40 31.78 -11.21
C LEU A 173 -7.12 31.37 -11.98
N ALA A 174 -6.18 32.29 -12.21
CA ALA A 174 -4.93 32.05 -12.94
C ALA A 174 -3.77 31.52 -12.07
N GLU A 175 -3.88 31.46 -10.74
CA GLU A 175 -2.79 31.03 -9.84
C GLU A 175 -3.03 29.70 -9.10
N GLN A 176 -4.14 28.99 -9.37
CA GLN A 176 -4.28 27.62 -8.89
C GLN A 176 -3.50 26.69 -9.82
N THR A 177 -2.30 26.29 -9.39
CA THR A 177 -1.58 25.18 -10.03
C THR A 177 -2.52 23.98 -10.08
N ALA A 178 -2.79 23.47 -11.28
CA ALA A 178 -3.65 22.30 -11.47
C ALA A 178 -3.20 21.16 -10.54
N PRO A 179 -4.14 20.41 -9.94
CA PRO A 179 -3.79 19.33 -9.02
C PRO A 179 -2.89 18.32 -9.74
N THR A 180 -1.77 17.95 -9.10
CA THR A 180 -0.84 16.93 -9.59
C THR A 180 -1.13 15.61 -8.87
N PRO A 181 -1.19 14.46 -9.57
CA PRO A 181 -1.42 13.17 -8.93
C PRO A 181 -0.25 12.75 -8.04
N SER A 182 -0.54 12.11 -6.91
CA SER A 182 0.47 11.61 -5.94
C SER A 182 1.35 10.50 -6.52
N PHE A 183 0.84 9.75 -7.49
CA PHE A 183 1.57 8.76 -8.30
C PHE A 183 0.93 8.65 -9.68
N ARG A 184 1.62 8.00 -10.63
CA ARG A 184 1.07 7.69 -11.96
C ARG A 184 0.85 6.18 -12.10
N ALA A 185 -0.37 5.78 -12.39
CA ALA A 185 -0.74 4.40 -12.63
C ALA A 185 -0.58 4.04 -14.12
N ALA A 186 -0.26 2.79 -14.41
CA ALA A 186 -0.17 2.25 -15.77
C ALA A 186 -1.56 1.85 -16.32
N ILE A 187 -2.47 2.83 -16.35
CA ILE A 187 -3.83 2.69 -16.89
C ILE A 187 -3.76 2.62 -18.41
N ASP A 188 -4.50 1.70 -19.01
CA ASP A 188 -4.65 1.60 -20.46
C ASP A 188 -5.74 2.58 -20.95
N PHE A 189 -5.36 3.85 -21.11
CA PHE A 189 -6.27 4.88 -21.61
C PHE A 189 -6.73 4.64 -23.06
N GLY A 190 -5.93 3.91 -23.84
CA GLY A 190 -6.32 3.47 -25.19
C GLY A 190 -7.51 2.52 -25.12
N PHE A 191 -7.43 1.51 -24.24
CA PHE A 191 -8.54 0.60 -23.97
C PHE A 191 -9.81 1.35 -23.53
N VAL A 192 -9.69 2.33 -22.64
CA VAL A 192 -10.84 3.13 -22.18
C VAL A 192 -11.52 3.87 -23.34
N ARG A 193 -10.73 4.52 -24.21
CA ARG A 193 -11.25 5.20 -25.40
C ARG A 193 -11.90 4.23 -26.37
N ASP A 194 -11.25 3.11 -26.65
CA ASP A 194 -11.67 2.16 -27.68
C ASP A 194 -12.87 1.30 -27.22
N ASN A 195 -13.10 1.18 -25.90
CA ASN A 195 -14.19 0.40 -25.29
C ASN A 195 -15.07 1.27 -24.37
N LEU A 196 -15.33 2.51 -24.77
CA LEU A 196 -15.99 3.52 -23.93
C LEU A 196 -17.35 3.05 -23.38
N GLU A 197 -18.16 2.35 -24.18
CA GLU A 197 -19.47 1.84 -23.76
C GLU A 197 -19.34 0.80 -22.65
N LEU A 198 -18.44 -0.17 -22.81
CA LEU A 198 -18.16 -1.21 -21.82
C LEU A 198 -17.71 -0.60 -20.49
N VAL A 199 -16.74 0.33 -20.54
CA VAL A 199 -16.20 0.96 -19.32
C VAL A 199 -17.25 1.84 -18.65
N THR A 200 -18.09 2.53 -19.44
CA THR A 200 -19.21 3.32 -18.92
C THR A 200 -20.23 2.45 -18.20
N GLN A 201 -20.64 1.34 -18.82
CA GLN A 201 -21.60 0.42 -18.21
C GLN A 201 -21.03 -0.20 -16.92
N ASN A 202 -19.77 -0.64 -16.94
CA ASN A 202 -19.10 -1.16 -15.74
C ASN A 202 -19.06 -0.14 -14.59
N CYS A 203 -18.81 1.14 -14.87
CA CYS A 203 -18.86 2.18 -13.84
C CYS A 203 -20.28 2.37 -13.26
N ILE A 204 -21.31 2.28 -14.09
CA ILE A 204 -22.72 2.36 -13.66
C ILE A 204 -23.05 1.15 -12.76
N ASP A 205 -22.75 -0.06 -13.22
CA ASP A 205 -23.05 -1.29 -12.50
C ASP A 205 -22.32 -1.37 -11.15
N ARG A 206 -21.10 -0.80 -11.06
CA ARG A 206 -20.31 -0.72 -9.81
C ARG A 206 -20.65 0.50 -8.95
N ASN A 207 -21.61 1.33 -9.33
CA ASN A 207 -21.94 2.59 -8.65
C ASN A 207 -20.69 3.49 -8.42
N SER A 208 -19.84 3.60 -9.45
CA SER A 208 -18.61 4.40 -9.42
C SER A 208 -18.85 5.82 -9.94
N GLN A 209 -18.17 6.81 -9.33
CA GLN A 209 -18.20 8.21 -9.76
C GLN A 209 -17.16 8.53 -10.86
N ALA A 210 -16.44 7.55 -11.38
CA ALA A 210 -15.49 7.77 -12.47
C ALA A 210 -16.20 8.28 -13.73
N ASN A 211 -15.51 9.07 -14.55
CA ASN A 211 -16.04 9.63 -15.80
C ASN A 211 -15.27 9.12 -17.03
N PRO A 212 -15.64 7.96 -17.61
CA PRO A 212 -14.97 7.38 -18.77
C PRO A 212 -14.98 8.28 -20.01
N LYS A 213 -16.03 9.09 -20.19
CA LYS A 213 -16.14 10.02 -21.33
C LYS A 213 -15.08 11.11 -21.26
N LEU A 214 -14.94 11.73 -20.08
CA LEU A 214 -13.89 12.73 -19.84
C LEU A 214 -12.50 12.14 -20.02
N ILE A 215 -12.26 10.91 -19.57
CA ILE A 215 -10.99 10.22 -19.78
C ILE A 215 -10.69 10.04 -21.28
N ALA A 216 -11.67 9.63 -22.08
CA ALA A 216 -11.51 9.48 -23.52
C ALA A 216 -11.23 10.83 -24.23
N GLU A 217 -11.91 11.91 -23.81
CA GLU A 217 -11.68 13.27 -24.30
C GLU A 217 -10.27 13.77 -23.95
N LEU A 218 -9.86 13.66 -22.68
CA LEU A 218 -8.51 14.03 -22.22
C LEU A 218 -7.43 13.20 -22.92
N TYR A 219 -7.67 11.91 -23.16
CA TYR A 219 -6.72 11.08 -23.90
C TYR A 219 -6.62 11.48 -25.38
N GLY A 220 -7.74 11.89 -26.00
CA GLY A 220 -7.73 12.48 -27.34
C GLY A 220 -6.90 13.77 -27.41
N GLU A 221 -7.10 14.68 -26.46
CA GLU A 221 -6.31 15.92 -26.33
C GLU A 221 -4.83 15.60 -26.09
N TYR A 222 -4.53 14.65 -25.20
CA TYR A 222 -3.16 14.19 -24.95
C TYR A 222 -2.46 13.73 -26.24
N LEU A 223 -3.13 12.93 -27.07
CA LEU A 223 -2.57 12.45 -28.33
C LEU A 223 -2.32 13.60 -29.31
N GLN A 224 -3.24 14.57 -29.40
CA GLN A 224 -3.09 15.74 -30.26
C GLN A 224 -1.91 16.63 -29.81
N LEU A 225 -1.84 16.96 -28.52
CA LEU A 225 -0.76 17.77 -27.96
C LEU A 225 0.59 17.06 -28.07
N ASN A 226 0.63 15.75 -27.85
CA ASN A 226 1.86 14.98 -28.02
C ASN A 226 2.35 15.00 -29.48
N LYS A 227 1.43 14.95 -30.46
CA LYS A 227 1.77 15.12 -31.87
C LYS A 227 2.29 16.53 -32.16
N GLU A 228 1.64 17.56 -31.62
CA GLU A 228 2.05 18.96 -31.77
C GLU A 228 3.45 19.22 -31.19
N VAL A 229 3.70 18.79 -29.95
CA VAL A 229 5.02 18.89 -29.30
C VAL A 229 6.10 18.20 -30.13
N ASN A 230 5.82 17.03 -30.69
CA ASN A 230 6.78 16.33 -31.56
C ASN A 230 7.02 17.08 -32.89
N SER A 231 5.99 17.68 -33.49
CA SER A 231 6.14 18.54 -34.68
C SER A 231 7.01 19.76 -34.39
N ILE A 232 6.73 20.50 -33.30
CA ILE A 232 7.51 21.68 -32.91
C ILE A 232 8.97 21.29 -32.60
N ARG A 233 9.20 20.15 -31.95
CA ARG A 233 10.57 19.63 -31.72
C ARG A 233 11.29 19.33 -33.03
N GLN A 234 10.60 18.75 -34.01
CA GLN A 234 11.16 18.50 -35.33
C GLN A 234 11.52 19.81 -36.03
N GLU A 235 10.59 20.77 -36.12
CA GLU A 235 10.81 22.08 -36.73
C GLU A 235 11.96 22.85 -36.06
N ARG A 236 12.04 22.80 -34.73
CA ARG A 236 13.15 23.39 -33.96
C ARG A 236 14.49 22.75 -34.32
N ASN A 237 14.54 21.42 -34.46
CA ASN A 237 15.76 20.72 -34.83
C ASN A 237 16.17 21.00 -36.29
N GLU A 238 15.20 21.13 -37.20
CA GLU A 238 15.43 21.53 -38.59
C GLU A 238 15.94 22.97 -38.69
N ASN A 239 15.36 23.92 -37.95
CA ASN A 239 15.85 25.29 -37.84
C ASN A 239 17.30 25.32 -37.32
N ALA A 240 17.58 24.58 -36.24
CA ALA A 240 18.95 24.45 -35.70
C ALA A 240 19.94 23.82 -36.70
N ALA A 241 19.48 22.90 -37.55
CA ALA A 241 20.31 22.33 -38.62
C ALA A 241 20.57 23.34 -39.75
N ASN A 242 19.56 24.13 -40.14
CA ASN A 242 19.70 25.18 -41.15
C ASN A 242 20.67 26.29 -40.69
N MET A 243 20.69 26.61 -39.38
CA MET A 243 21.62 27.55 -38.76
C MET A 243 23.11 27.16 -38.85
N LYS A 244 23.44 25.91 -39.18
CA LYS A 244 24.83 25.43 -39.33
C LYS A 244 25.45 25.77 -40.69
N ARG A 245 24.64 26.22 -41.65
CA ARG A 245 25.10 26.59 -43.00
C ARG A 245 25.67 28.01 -43.00
N LYS A 246 26.45 28.37 -44.03
CA LYS A 246 26.78 29.78 -44.28
C LYS A 246 25.50 30.50 -44.69
N LEU A 247 25.15 31.56 -43.96
CA LEU A 247 23.92 32.32 -44.12
C LEU A 247 24.24 33.81 -44.20
N GLU A 248 23.50 34.52 -45.03
CA GLU A 248 23.49 35.99 -45.02
C GLU A 248 22.91 36.53 -43.71
N ALA A 249 23.29 37.74 -43.32
CA ALA A 249 22.93 38.31 -42.02
C ALA A 249 21.41 38.36 -41.78
N GLU A 250 20.63 38.71 -42.81
CA GLU A 250 19.17 38.79 -42.74
C GLU A 250 18.52 37.40 -42.55
N GLU A 251 18.97 36.40 -43.31
CA GLU A 251 18.47 35.03 -43.21
C GLU A 251 18.82 34.39 -41.86
N ARG A 252 20.02 34.67 -41.36
CA ARG A 252 20.44 34.26 -40.01
C ARG A 252 19.53 34.87 -38.94
N GLN A 253 19.17 36.15 -39.08
CA GLN A 253 18.28 36.82 -38.14
C GLN A 253 16.86 36.22 -38.17
N ARG A 254 16.32 35.91 -39.36
CA ARG A 254 15.02 35.22 -39.50
C ARG A 254 14.99 33.87 -38.80
N LEU A 255 16.04 33.07 -38.95
CA LEU A 255 16.14 31.76 -38.27
C LEU A 255 16.26 31.90 -36.75
N ILE A 256 16.98 32.92 -36.25
CA ILE A 256 17.05 33.24 -34.82
C ILE A 256 15.66 33.56 -34.27
N ASP A 257 14.90 34.42 -34.95
CA ASP A 257 13.58 34.84 -34.49
C ASP A 257 12.56 33.69 -34.58
N ALA A 258 12.60 32.91 -35.65
CA ALA A 258 11.82 31.66 -35.75
C ALA A 258 12.20 30.65 -34.65
N GLY A 259 13.49 30.54 -34.32
CA GLY A 259 13.98 29.66 -33.25
C GLY A 259 13.49 30.09 -31.86
N LYS A 260 13.40 31.41 -31.60
CA LYS A 260 12.80 31.94 -30.38
C LYS A 260 11.31 31.62 -30.31
N GLY A 261 10.57 31.88 -31.40
CA GLY A 261 9.13 31.54 -31.47
C GLY A 261 8.86 30.05 -31.26
N LEU A 262 9.65 29.17 -31.87
CA LEU A 262 9.56 27.72 -31.67
C LEU A 262 9.87 27.31 -30.23
N LYS A 263 10.82 27.96 -29.56
CA LYS A 263 11.15 27.70 -28.15
C LYS A 263 9.99 28.10 -27.24
N GLU A 264 9.37 29.25 -27.47
CA GLU A 264 8.21 29.75 -26.71
C GLU A 264 6.99 28.85 -26.93
N ALA A 265 6.67 28.51 -28.18
CA ALA A 265 5.59 27.60 -28.53
C ALA A 265 5.79 26.20 -27.92
N LEU A 266 7.02 25.68 -27.97
CA LEU A 266 7.35 24.39 -27.35
C LEU A 266 7.12 24.43 -25.83
N GLY A 267 7.55 25.50 -25.16
CA GLY A 267 7.36 25.65 -23.72
C GLY A 267 5.87 25.67 -23.33
N ALA A 268 5.05 26.43 -24.06
CA ALA A 268 3.61 26.47 -23.83
C ALA A 268 2.93 25.12 -24.07
N ALA A 269 3.28 24.44 -25.17
CA ALA A 269 2.73 23.12 -25.51
C ALA A 269 3.14 22.04 -24.51
N GLU A 270 4.39 22.05 -24.00
CA GLU A 270 4.87 21.11 -22.98
C GLU A 270 4.17 21.32 -21.63
N ILE A 271 3.89 22.57 -21.24
CA ILE A 271 3.11 22.88 -20.02
C ILE A 271 1.69 22.30 -20.16
N ARG A 272 1.01 22.57 -21.27
CA ARG A 272 -0.35 22.06 -21.50
C ARG A 272 -0.38 20.54 -21.56
N LEU A 273 0.60 19.93 -22.24
CA LEU A 273 0.73 18.46 -22.28
C LEU A 273 0.87 17.87 -20.87
N SER A 274 1.68 18.48 -20.00
CA SER A 274 1.83 18.04 -18.61
C SER A 274 0.52 18.18 -17.81
N GLN A 275 -0.19 19.29 -17.97
CA GLN A 275 -1.48 19.51 -17.28
C GLN A 275 -2.53 18.47 -17.70
N VAL A 276 -2.66 18.21 -19.00
CA VAL A 276 -3.58 17.18 -19.52
C VAL A 276 -3.17 15.79 -19.04
N GLN A 277 -1.88 15.48 -19.00
CA GLN A 277 -1.39 14.21 -18.44
C GLN A 277 -1.74 14.02 -16.96
N ASP A 278 -1.62 15.08 -16.16
CA ASP A 278 -1.94 15.03 -14.73
C ASP A 278 -3.45 14.90 -14.49
N LEU A 279 -4.28 15.63 -15.22
CA LEU A 279 -5.74 15.48 -15.19
C LEU A 279 -6.18 14.09 -15.66
N LEU A 280 -5.57 13.57 -16.72
CA LEU A 280 -5.85 12.23 -17.24
C LEU A 280 -5.54 11.15 -16.19
N GLN A 281 -4.45 11.30 -15.44
CA GLN A 281 -4.11 10.40 -14.34
C GLN A 281 -5.09 10.51 -13.16
N LEU A 282 -5.45 11.73 -12.75
CA LEU A 282 -6.40 11.96 -11.66
C LEU A 282 -7.78 11.37 -11.97
N GLU A 283 -8.30 11.59 -13.18
CA GLU A 283 -9.58 11.01 -13.60
C GLU A 283 -9.47 9.50 -13.81
N GLY A 284 -8.39 9.04 -14.44
CA GLY A 284 -8.14 7.63 -14.68
C GLY A 284 -8.07 6.78 -13.42
N GLN A 285 -7.46 7.30 -12.34
CA GLN A 285 -7.28 6.55 -11.10
C GLN A 285 -8.59 6.30 -10.34
N LYS A 286 -9.65 7.06 -10.65
CA LYS A 286 -11.01 6.84 -10.12
C LYS A 286 -11.69 5.60 -10.73
N LEU A 287 -11.22 5.12 -11.89
CA LEU A 287 -11.80 3.95 -12.53
C LEU A 287 -11.65 2.71 -11.62
N PRO A 288 -12.75 1.99 -11.34
CA PRO A 288 -12.66 0.68 -10.71
C PRO A 288 -12.08 -0.33 -11.72
N ASN A 289 -11.78 -1.54 -11.24
CA ASN A 289 -11.50 -2.65 -12.12
C ASN A 289 -12.74 -2.96 -13.01
N LEU A 290 -12.55 -3.73 -14.08
CA LEU A 290 -13.68 -4.37 -14.74
C LEU A 290 -14.36 -5.36 -13.79
N THR A 291 -15.57 -5.77 -14.13
CA THR A 291 -16.34 -6.77 -13.39
C THR A 291 -16.33 -8.09 -14.16
N HIS A 292 -16.18 -9.21 -13.45
CA HIS A 292 -16.27 -10.53 -14.05
C HIS A 292 -17.67 -10.71 -14.68
N PRO A 293 -17.80 -11.25 -15.91
CA PRO A 293 -19.09 -11.38 -16.59
C PRO A 293 -20.12 -12.24 -15.83
N GLU A 294 -19.66 -13.16 -14.99
CA GLU A 294 -20.52 -13.99 -14.12
C GLU A 294 -20.88 -13.35 -12.78
N SER A 295 -20.23 -12.24 -12.40
CA SER A 295 -20.59 -11.57 -11.13
C SER A 295 -22.01 -11.01 -11.23
N PRO A 296 -22.86 -11.20 -10.20
CA PRO A 296 -24.20 -10.64 -10.19
C PRO A 296 -24.17 -9.11 -10.31
N VAL A 297 -25.22 -8.52 -10.89
CA VAL A 297 -25.32 -7.06 -11.04
C VAL A 297 -26.29 -6.52 -10.01
N GLY A 298 -25.85 -5.54 -9.21
CA GLY A 298 -26.72 -4.87 -8.24
C GLY A 298 -26.06 -4.55 -6.90
N SER A 299 -26.88 -4.26 -5.90
CA SER A 299 -26.50 -4.05 -4.51
C SER A 299 -26.23 -5.39 -3.80
N GLU A 300 -25.71 -5.34 -2.57
CA GLU A 300 -25.43 -6.52 -1.72
C GLU A 300 -26.59 -7.53 -1.63
N GLU A 301 -27.85 -7.08 -1.74
CA GLU A 301 -29.04 -7.93 -1.72
C GLU A 301 -29.12 -8.90 -2.92
N GLU A 302 -28.42 -8.60 -4.01
CA GLU A 302 -28.33 -9.43 -5.22
C GLU A 302 -27.17 -10.45 -5.16
N ALA A 303 -26.51 -10.60 -4.01
CA ALA A 303 -25.50 -11.64 -3.81
C ALA A 303 -26.11 -13.03 -4.03
N VAL A 304 -25.40 -13.86 -4.79
CA VAL A 304 -25.86 -15.20 -5.15
C VAL A 304 -25.23 -16.23 -4.23
N GLU A 305 -26.05 -17.01 -3.53
CA GLU A 305 -25.58 -18.14 -2.75
C GLU A 305 -25.11 -19.27 -3.66
N LEU A 306 -23.80 -19.51 -3.68
CA LEU A 306 -23.17 -20.60 -4.43
C LEU A 306 -23.30 -21.93 -3.69
N GLN A 307 -23.15 -21.89 -2.36
CA GLN A 307 -23.15 -23.08 -1.53
C GLN A 307 -23.50 -22.76 -0.08
N SER A 308 -24.16 -23.70 0.61
CA SER A 308 -24.33 -23.73 2.06
C SER A 308 -23.64 -24.97 2.64
N ILE A 309 -22.84 -24.79 3.68
CA ILE A 309 -22.00 -25.84 4.28
C ILE A 309 -22.28 -25.93 5.78
N GLY A 310 -22.36 -27.15 6.31
CA GLY A 310 -22.73 -27.41 7.70
C GLY A 310 -24.24 -27.40 7.93
N GLN A 311 -24.67 -27.30 9.20
CA GLN A 311 -26.07 -27.20 9.59
C GLN A 311 -26.22 -26.19 10.73
N GLN A 312 -27.30 -25.40 10.72
CA GLN A 312 -27.63 -24.53 11.85
C GLN A 312 -27.72 -25.38 13.14
N PRO A 313 -27.04 -24.98 14.24
CA PRO A 313 -27.14 -25.69 15.50
C PRO A 313 -28.57 -25.59 16.04
N ALA A 314 -29.10 -26.72 16.48
CA ALA A 314 -30.40 -26.79 17.15
C ALA A 314 -30.20 -26.72 18.67
N PHE A 315 -30.69 -25.65 19.29
CA PHE A 315 -30.61 -25.46 20.73
C PHE A 315 -31.95 -25.84 21.39
N PRO A 316 -31.97 -26.66 22.46
CA PRO A 316 -33.16 -26.90 23.27
C PRO A 316 -33.49 -25.73 24.22
N PHE A 317 -32.72 -24.64 24.13
CA PHE A 317 -32.82 -23.40 24.91
C PHE A 317 -32.70 -22.20 23.97
N GLN A 318 -33.07 -21.00 24.44
CA GLN A 318 -32.87 -19.78 23.67
C GLN A 318 -31.37 -19.44 23.60
N PRO A 319 -30.73 -19.43 22.40
CA PRO A 319 -29.32 -19.11 22.29
C PRO A 319 -29.06 -17.67 22.77
N ARG A 320 -27.97 -17.52 23.54
CA ARG A 320 -27.44 -16.23 23.96
C ARG A 320 -26.57 -15.65 22.87
N ASP A 321 -26.53 -14.32 22.75
CA ASP A 321 -25.56 -13.65 21.89
C ASP A 321 -24.15 -13.65 22.52
N HIS A 322 -23.15 -13.33 21.69
CA HIS A 322 -21.76 -13.27 22.15
C HIS A 322 -21.53 -12.23 23.26
N LEU A 323 -22.34 -11.19 23.39
CA LEU A 323 -22.21 -10.20 24.47
C LEU A 323 -22.65 -10.80 25.81
N GLN A 324 -23.79 -11.48 25.83
CA GLN A 324 -24.31 -12.19 27.00
C GLN A 324 -23.35 -13.32 27.43
N LEU A 325 -22.83 -14.10 26.47
CA LEU A 325 -21.83 -15.13 26.73
C LEU A 325 -20.53 -14.50 27.23
N GLY A 326 -20.05 -13.44 26.58
CA GLY A 326 -18.83 -12.74 26.95
C GLY A 326 -18.89 -12.14 28.35
N GLN A 327 -20.04 -11.62 28.78
CA GLN A 327 -20.26 -11.17 30.15
C GLN A 327 -20.27 -12.34 31.14
N HIS A 328 -20.99 -13.42 30.82
CA HIS A 328 -21.12 -14.59 31.69
C HIS A 328 -19.79 -15.34 31.91
N LEU A 329 -18.96 -15.39 30.88
CA LEU A 329 -17.67 -16.08 30.86
C LEU A 329 -16.47 -15.15 31.15
N ASP A 330 -16.73 -13.87 31.40
CA ASP A 330 -15.71 -12.84 31.63
C ASP A 330 -14.66 -12.74 30.50
N LEU A 331 -15.13 -12.64 29.25
CA LEU A 331 -14.30 -12.67 28.04
C LEU A 331 -13.96 -11.31 27.48
N PHE A 332 -14.82 -10.30 27.69
CA PHE A 332 -14.68 -8.98 27.05
C PHE A 332 -14.76 -7.85 28.08
N ASP A 333 -13.97 -6.80 27.87
CA ASP A 333 -14.08 -5.54 28.60
C ASP A 333 -14.20 -4.36 27.62
N PHE A 334 -15.44 -3.99 27.31
CA PHE A 334 -15.76 -2.86 26.44
C PHE A 334 -15.73 -1.52 27.19
N ASP A 335 -16.07 -1.52 28.48
CA ASP A 335 -16.16 -0.29 29.27
C ASP A 335 -14.75 0.30 29.49
N SER A 336 -13.80 -0.53 29.92
CA SER A 336 -12.40 -0.11 30.06
C SER A 336 -11.79 0.30 28.71
N ALA A 337 -12.15 -0.39 27.63
CA ALA A 337 -11.67 -0.03 26.30
C ALA A 337 -12.25 1.31 25.82
N ALA A 338 -13.52 1.59 26.11
CA ALA A 338 -14.18 2.85 25.79
C ALA A 338 -13.57 4.03 26.57
N GLU A 339 -13.21 3.82 27.84
CA GLU A 339 -12.51 4.83 28.65
C GLU A 339 -11.10 5.12 28.12
N VAL A 340 -10.38 4.12 27.64
CA VAL A 340 -8.97 4.24 27.21
C VAL A 340 -8.84 4.73 25.75
N ALA A 341 -9.60 4.16 24.82
CA ALA A 341 -9.43 4.34 23.38
C ALA A 341 -10.68 4.88 22.66
N GLY A 342 -11.83 4.93 23.34
CA GLY A 342 -13.11 5.32 22.77
C GLY A 342 -13.97 4.13 22.32
N SER A 343 -15.16 4.42 21.78
CA SER A 343 -16.11 3.39 21.36
C SER A 343 -15.54 2.45 20.28
N LYS A 344 -16.09 1.23 20.19
CA LYS A 344 -15.71 0.20 19.20
C LYS A 344 -14.29 -0.35 19.34
N PHE A 345 -13.65 -0.12 20.49
CA PHE A 345 -12.49 -0.89 20.98
C PHE A 345 -12.93 -1.89 22.05
N TYR A 346 -12.08 -2.87 22.35
CA TYR A 346 -12.35 -3.92 23.34
C TYR A 346 -11.04 -4.45 23.91
N TYR A 347 -11.09 -4.96 25.13
CA TYR A 347 -10.11 -5.95 25.61
C TYR A 347 -10.70 -7.35 25.52
N LEU A 348 -9.91 -8.31 25.05
CA LEU A 348 -10.17 -9.73 25.30
C LEU A 348 -9.52 -10.12 26.63
N ARG A 349 -10.24 -10.89 27.44
CA ARG A 349 -9.80 -11.39 28.75
C ARG A 349 -9.83 -12.91 28.79
N ASN A 350 -9.07 -13.47 29.73
CA ASN A 350 -9.10 -14.89 30.07
C ASN A 350 -8.99 -15.78 28.83
N ALA A 351 -9.93 -16.71 28.65
CA ALA A 351 -9.89 -17.65 27.55
C ALA A 351 -10.14 -17.03 26.17
N ALA A 352 -10.75 -15.83 26.06
CA ALA A 352 -10.91 -15.17 24.77
C ALA A 352 -9.60 -14.58 24.24
N ALA A 353 -8.72 -14.11 25.13
CA ALA A 353 -7.37 -13.69 24.74
C ALA A 353 -6.55 -14.88 24.20
N LEU A 354 -6.71 -16.07 24.81
CA LEU A 354 -6.11 -17.31 24.28
C LEU A 354 -6.77 -17.74 22.96
N LEU A 355 -8.08 -17.57 22.82
CA LEU A 355 -8.82 -17.92 21.60
C LEU A 355 -8.39 -17.08 20.40
N GLU A 356 -8.12 -15.79 20.59
CA GLU A 356 -7.52 -14.95 19.54
C GLU A 356 -6.17 -15.52 19.08
N LEU A 357 -5.25 -15.78 20.01
CA LEU A 357 -3.94 -16.34 19.70
C LEU A 357 -4.05 -17.72 19.05
N ALA A 358 -5.03 -18.53 19.47
CA ALA A 358 -5.32 -19.84 18.91
C ALA A 358 -5.77 -19.75 17.45
N LEU A 359 -6.74 -18.87 17.14
CA LEU A 359 -7.22 -18.65 15.79
C LEU A 359 -6.12 -18.12 14.85
N ILE A 360 -5.29 -17.19 15.33
CA ILE A 360 -4.15 -16.67 14.56
C ILE A 360 -3.14 -17.80 14.28
N SER A 361 -2.74 -18.53 15.32
CA SER A 361 -1.72 -19.59 15.22
C SER A 361 -2.20 -20.75 14.34
N TRP A 362 -3.42 -21.20 14.55
CA TRP A 362 -4.05 -22.24 13.73
C TRP A 362 -4.20 -21.80 12.28
N GLY A 363 -4.72 -20.59 12.03
CA GLY A 363 -4.92 -20.08 10.68
C GLY A 363 -3.61 -19.95 9.91
N MET A 364 -2.57 -19.38 10.53
CA MET A 364 -1.23 -19.29 9.92
C MET A 364 -0.66 -20.68 9.62
N GLN A 365 -0.81 -21.66 10.52
CA GLN A 365 -0.30 -23.02 10.30
C GLN A 365 -1.04 -23.75 9.18
N ARG A 366 -2.37 -23.60 9.10
CA ARG A 366 -3.18 -24.20 8.04
C ARG A 366 -2.81 -23.66 6.67
N VAL A 367 -2.69 -22.36 6.56
CA VAL A 367 -2.29 -21.69 5.32
C VAL A 367 -0.84 -22.03 4.94
N ALA A 368 0.07 -22.07 5.91
CA ALA A 368 1.45 -22.50 5.67
C ALA A 368 1.54 -23.95 5.15
N ALA A 369 0.71 -24.86 5.68
CA ALA A 369 0.63 -26.24 5.22
C ALA A 369 0.15 -26.36 3.76
N ARG A 370 -0.52 -25.33 3.23
CA ARG A 370 -0.92 -25.21 1.81
C ARG A 370 0.15 -24.59 0.92
N GLY A 371 1.36 -24.34 1.45
CA GLY A 371 2.50 -23.84 0.67
C GLY A 371 2.60 -22.31 0.60
N TYR A 372 1.82 -21.58 1.39
CA TYR A 372 1.96 -20.13 1.52
C TYR A 372 3.12 -19.79 2.44
N THR A 373 3.95 -18.84 2.04
CA THR A 373 5.09 -18.39 2.86
C THR A 373 4.58 -17.54 4.03
N PRO A 374 4.82 -17.94 5.30
CA PRO A 374 4.45 -17.13 6.45
C PRO A 374 5.30 -15.87 6.54
N MET A 375 4.66 -14.73 6.75
CA MET A 375 5.28 -13.41 6.79
C MET A 375 4.84 -12.66 8.05
N SER A 376 5.73 -11.80 8.56
CA SER A 376 5.41 -10.77 9.54
C SER A 376 5.51 -9.41 8.85
N THR A 377 4.43 -8.62 8.87
CA THR A 377 4.36 -7.34 8.16
C THR A 377 4.34 -6.15 9.12
N PRO A 378 4.79 -4.96 8.68
CA PRO A 378 4.51 -3.72 9.42
C PRO A 378 3.01 -3.36 9.40
N ASP A 379 2.49 -2.85 10.51
CA ASP A 379 1.11 -2.33 10.59
C ASP A 379 1.00 -0.88 10.06
N LEU A 380 2.14 -0.17 9.93
CA LEU A 380 2.25 1.16 9.35
C LEU A 380 2.84 1.10 7.94
N VAL A 381 2.15 1.70 6.97
CA VAL A 381 2.55 1.77 5.56
C VAL A 381 2.50 3.20 5.05
N ARG A 382 3.15 3.48 3.91
CA ARG A 382 3.01 4.79 3.25
C ARG A 382 1.59 4.93 2.69
N ALA A 383 0.95 6.08 2.86
CA ALA A 383 -0.40 6.34 2.33
C ALA A 383 -0.50 6.08 0.81
N SER A 384 0.53 6.47 0.05
CA SER A 384 0.64 6.17 -1.39
C SER A 384 0.55 4.68 -1.74
N LEU A 385 0.97 3.76 -0.85
CA LEU A 385 0.88 2.32 -1.09
C LEU A 385 -0.56 1.83 -0.97
N LEU A 386 -1.29 2.36 0.02
CA LEU A 386 -2.69 2.07 0.27
C LEU A 386 -3.56 2.59 -0.89
N GLU A 387 -3.30 3.80 -1.39
CA GLU A 387 -3.94 4.36 -2.59
C GLU A 387 -3.70 3.48 -3.83
N LYS A 388 -2.47 2.99 -4.02
CA LYS A 388 -2.11 2.09 -5.12
C LYS A 388 -2.80 0.72 -5.04
N CYS A 389 -3.11 0.23 -3.84
CA CYS A 389 -3.89 -1.00 -3.67
C CYS A 389 -5.39 -0.82 -3.91
N GLY A 390 -5.87 0.42 -4.09
CA GLY A 390 -7.27 0.74 -4.37
C GLY A 390 -8.10 1.18 -3.16
N PHE A 391 -7.47 1.39 -2.01
CA PHE A 391 -8.14 1.88 -0.80
C PHE A 391 -8.26 3.42 -0.81
N GLN A 392 -8.92 3.96 -1.83
CA GLN A 392 -9.14 5.39 -1.95
C GLN A 392 -10.47 5.78 -1.28
N PRO A 393 -10.53 6.88 -0.50
CA PRO A 393 -11.80 7.36 0.06
C PRO A 393 -12.78 7.70 -1.08
N ARG A 394 -13.92 7.00 -1.15
CA ARG A 394 -15.02 7.34 -2.07
C ARG A 394 -15.75 8.64 -1.67
N ALA A 395 -15.55 9.09 -0.43
CA ALA A 395 -16.17 10.29 0.16
C ALA A 395 -15.19 10.97 1.12
N THR A 396 -15.61 12.07 1.75
CA THR A 396 -14.83 12.80 2.78
C THR A 396 -14.49 11.94 4.01
N ASN A 397 -15.25 10.87 4.25
CA ASN A 397 -15.02 9.92 5.33
C ASN A 397 -14.02 8.84 4.91
N THR A 398 -12.79 8.93 5.39
CA THR A 398 -11.74 7.93 5.16
C THR A 398 -11.90 6.73 6.10
N GLN A 399 -11.67 5.51 5.60
CA GLN A 399 -11.57 4.28 6.41
C GLN A 399 -10.19 4.10 7.06
N VAL A 400 -9.26 5.02 6.83
CA VAL A 400 -7.83 4.90 7.19
C VAL A 400 -7.47 5.83 8.33
N TYR A 401 -6.75 5.32 9.33
CA TYR A 401 -6.10 6.14 10.36
C TYR A 401 -4.73 6.62 9.86
N SER A 402 -4.56 7.93 9.72
CA SER A 402 -3.29 8.55 9.32
C SER A 402 -2.44 8.95 10.52
N VAL A 403 -1.12 8.87 10.39
CA VAL A 403 -0.18 9.36 11.40
C VAL A 403 0.05 10.86 11.18
N GLU A 404 -0.20 11.66 12.20
CA GLU A 404 -0.01 13.11 12.12
C GLU A 404 1.46 13.46 11.79
N ASN A 405 1.67 14.45 10.94
CA ASN A 405 3.00 14.92 10.52
C ASN A 405 3.89 13.82 9.90
N SER A 406 3.28 12.80 9.28
CA SER A 406 3.98 11.66 8.69
C SER A 406 3.28 11.20 7.40
N PRO A 407 4.01 10.67 6.40
CA PRO A 407 3.41 10.05 5.23
C PRO A 407 2.85 8.64 5.50
N LEU A 408 2.87 8.18 6.76
CA LEU A 408 2.45 6.84 7.16
C LEU A 408 0.98 6.81 7.62
N CYS A 409 0.34 5.66 7.43
CA CYS A 409 -0.98 5.35 7.93
C CYS A 409 -1.04 3.90 8.44
N LEU A 410 -2.01 3.62 9.30
CA LEU A 410 -2.30 2.26 9.75
C LEU A 410 -3.07 1.51 8.67
N THR A 411 -2.71 0.25 8.45
CA THR A 411 -3.38 -0.59 7.46
C THR A 411 -4.67 -1.22 7.99
N GLY A 412 -5.68 -1.36 7.13
CA GLY A 412 -6.93 -2.08 7.43
C GLY A 412 -6.89 -3.58 7.10
N THR A 413 -5.74 -4.07 6.62
CA THR A 413 -5.47 -5.46 6.22
C THR A 413 -3.97 -5.70 5.99
N ALA A 414 -3.47 -6.91 6.19
CA ALA A 414 -2.09 -7.27 5.81
C ALA A 414 -1.88 -7.37 4.28
N GLU A 415 -2.95 -7.30 3.48
CA GLU A 415 -2.90 -7.23 2.01
C GLU A 415 -1.97 -6.12 1.51
N VAL A 416 -2.09 -4.91 2.06
CA VAL A 416 -1.33 -3.73 1.60
C VAL A 416 0.18 -3.91 1.77
N PRO A 417 0.72 -4.26 2.96
CA PRO A 417 2.15 -4.51 3.09
C PRO A 417 2.61 -5.74 2.29
N LEU A 418 1.79 -6.79 2.12
CA LEU A 418 2.12 -7.95 1.29
C LEU A 418 2.25 -7.57 -0.20
N ALA A 419 1.31 -6.78 -0.73
CA ALA A 419 1.37 -6.25 -2.09
C ALA A 419 2.61 -5.35 -2.29
N GLY A 420 2.93 -4.53 -1.29
CA GLY A 420 4.06 -3.62 -1.30
C GLY A 420 5.43 -4.29 -1.42
N ILE A 421 5.57 -5.56 -1.03
CA ILE A 421 6.84 -6.31 -1.17
C ILE A 421 7.30 -6.39 -2.62
N HIS A 422 6.36 -6.44 -3.58
CA HIS A 422 6.67 -6.59 -5.00
C HIS A 422 6.53 -5.30 -5.82
N ALA A 423 6.23 -4.18 -5.16
CA ALA A 423 6.11 -2.89 -5.84
C ALA A 423 7.39 -2.53 -6.62
N ASP A 424 7.20 -2.02 -7.84
CA ASP A 424 8.23 -1.61 -8.79
C ASP A 424 9.23 -2.73 -9.19
N LYS A 425 8.84 -4.01 -9.04
CA LYS A 425 9.66 -5.17 -9.44
C LYS A 425 9.22 -5.78 -10.77
N ILE A 426 10.20 -6.32 -11.50
CA ILE A 426 10.00 -7.24 -12.62
C ILE A 426 10.44 -8.63 -12.16
N LEU A 427 9.48 -9.53 -11.97
CA LEU A 427 9.67 -10.90 -11.51
C LEU A 427 10.04 -11.82 -12.69
N ALA A 428 10.72 -12.94 -12.39
CA ALA A 428 10.88 -14.03 -13.35
C ALA A 428 9.61 -14.89 -13.34
N GLU A 429 9.16 -15.40 -14.49
CA GLU A 429 7.92 -16.18 -14.57
C GLU A 429 7.98 -17.44 -13.70
N GLU A 430 9.15 -18.06 -13.56
CA GLU A 430 9.33 -19.27 -12.74
C GLU A 430 9.15 -19.03 -11.24
N GLN A 431 9.14 -17.76 -10.80
CA GLN A 431 8.82 -17.41 -9.42
C GLN A 431 7.31 -17.41 -9.16
N LEU A 432 6.49 -17.40 -10.22
CA LEU A 432 5.04 -17.29 -10.12
C LEU A 432 4.36 -18.67 -10.14
N PRO A 433 3.30 -18.87 -9.35
CA PRO A 433 2.70 -17.87 -8.45
C PRO A 433 3.42 -17.78 -7.10
N ILE A 434 3.59 -16.55 -6.61
CA ILE A 434 4.12 -16.27 -5.27
C ILE A 434 2.96 -16.27 -4.28
N ARG A 435 3.01 -17.17 -3.29
CA ARG A 435 1.99 -17.31 -2.23
C ARG A 435 2.54 -16.84 -0.90
N MET A 436 1.87 -15.89 -0.26
CA MET A 436 2.26 -15.32 1.03
C MET A 436 1.08 -15.27 1.99
N ALA A 437 1.34 -15.43 3.27
CA ALA A 437 0.34 -15.24 4.30
C ALA A 437 0.90 -14.46 5.48
N ALA A 438 0.11 -13.57 6.06
CA ALA A 438 0.53 -12.77 7.20
C ALA A 438 -0.62 -12.55 8.18
N PHE A 439 -0.27 -12.60 9.47
CA PHE A 439 -1.08 -11.98 10.50
C PHE A 439 -0.71 -10.49 10.62
N GLY A 440 -1.71 -9.63 10.80
CA GLY A 440 -1.50 -8.22 11.13
C GLY A 440 -2.68 -7.63 11.91
N HIS A 441 -2.43 -6.51 12.59
CA HIS A 441 -3.50 -5.73 13.20
C HIS A 441 -4.13 -4.83 12.13
N CYS A 442 -5.45 -4.92 12.01
CA CYS A 442 -6.25 -4.18 11.05
C CYS A 442 -6.89 -3.00 11.76
N PHE A 443 -6.70 -1.79 11.23
CA PHE A 443 -7.26 -0.55 11.76
C PHE A 443 -8.22 0.07 10.75
N ARG A 444 -9.47 0.28 11.15
CA ARG A 444 -10.52 0.86 10.30
C ARG A 444 -11.31 1.90 11.08
N THR A 445 -11.45 3.10 10.54
CA THR A 445 -12.22 4.17 11.22
C THR A 445 -13.71 3.87 11.27
N GLU A 446 -14.19 2.92 10.44
CA GLU A 446 -15.59 2.49 10.36
C GLU A 446 -16.56 3.68 10.17
N ALA A 447 -16.08 4.76 9.55
CA ALA A 447 -16.83 5.98 9.35
C ALA A 447 -18.07 5.72 8.49
N GLY A 448 -19.23 6.23 8.91
CA GLY A 448 -20.52 6.02 8.22
C GLY A 448 -21.30 4.76 8.64
N SER A 449 -20.73 3.89 9.48
CA SER A 449 -21.43 2.69 9.99
C SER A 449 -22.20 2.96 11.29
N GLY A 450 -23.46 3.38 11.15
CA GLY A 450 -24.45 3.39 12.23
C GLY A 450 -25.39 2.18 12.13
N GLY A 451 -25.91 1.68 13.26
CA GLY A 451 -26.94 0.62 13.26
C GLY A 451 -26.63 -0.59 14.14
N SER A 452 -27.49 -1.62 14.10
CA SER A 452 -27.40 -2.83 14.94
C SER A 452 -26.11 -3.65 14.71
N ALA A 453 -25.52 -3.58 13.51
CA ALA A 453 -24.24 -4.21 13.17
C ALA A 453 -23.01 -3.57 13.86
N SER A 454 -23.21 -2.58 14.74
CA SER A 454 -22.14 -1.90 15.49
C SER A 454 -21.94 -2.40 16.92
N LYS A 455 -22.71 -3.41 17.38
CA LYS A 455 -22.62 -3.95 18.73
C LYS A 455 -21.58 -5.07 18.82
N GLY A 456 -20.87 -5.11 19.96
CA GLY A 456 -19.90 -6.15 20.29
C GLY A 456 -18.70 -6.23 19.35
N LEU A 457 -18.29 -7.44 18.99
CA LEU A 457 -17.07 -7.69 18.21
C LEU A 457 -17.27 -7.67 16.69
N TYR A 458 -18.51 -7.48 16.21
CA TYR A 458 -18.82 -7.62 14.78
C TYR A 458 -18.19 -6.51 13.91
N ARG A 459 -18.13 -5.28 14.43
CA ARG A 459 -17.56 -4.11 13.75
C ARG A 459 -16.82 -3.22 14.74
N VAL A 460 -15.49 -3.26 14.66
CA VAL A 460 -14.56 -2.67 15.63
C VAL A 460 -13.46 -1.88 14.92
N HIS A 461 -12.82 -0.94 15.61
CA HIS A 461 -11.76 -0.10 15.00
C HIS A 461 -10.43 -0.80 14.85
N GLN A 462 -10.16 -1.80 15.68
CA GLN A 462 -8.93 -2.60 15.66
C GLN A 462 -9.27 -4.08 15.78
N PHE A 463 -8.66 -4.91 14.93
CA PHE A 463 -8.82 -6.35 15.01
C PHE A 463 -7.66 -7.14 14.39
N SER A 464 -7.50 -8.37 14.84
CA SER A 464 -6.53 -9.32 14.28
C SER A 464 -7.08 -10.01 13.03
N LYS A 465 -6.25 -10.10 11.98
CA LYS A 465 -6.59 -10.85 10.76
C LYS A 465 -5.41 -11.66 10.24
N VAL A 466 -5.67 -12.89 9.79
CA VAL A 466 -4.73 -13.66 8.96
C VAL A 466 -5.14 -13.51 7.50
N GLU A 467 -4.24 -12.98 6.69
CA GLU A 467 -4.44 -12.71 5.26
C GLU A 467 -3.63 -13.67 4.39
N MET A 468 -4.22 -14.12 3.29
CA MET A 468 -3.56 -14.76 2.16
C MET A 468 -3.41 -13.75 1.02
N PHE A 469 -2.25 -13.74 0.36
CA PHE A 469 -1.98 -12.89 -0.79
C PHE A 469 -1.21 -13.67 -1.85
N VAL A 470 -1.61 -13.50 -3.12
CA VAL A 470 -1.00 -14.18 -4.25
C VAL A 470 -0.63 -13.19 -5.35
N VAL A 471 0.57 -13.33 -5.90
CA VAL A 471 0.99 -12.69 -7.16
C VAL A 471 1.16 -13.79 -8.20
N SER A 472 0.50 -13.67 -9.35
CA SER A 472 0.43 -14.73 -10.36
C SER A 472 0.55 -14.20 -11.79
N THR A 473 0.68 -15.11 -12.76
CA THR A 473 0.43 -14.75 -14.16
C THR A 473 -1.07 -14.60 -14.41
N PRO A 474 -1.51 -13.87 -15.46
CA PRO A 474 -2.92 -13.73 -15.79
C PRO A 474 -3.67 -15.06 -15.93
N GLU A 475 -3.02 -16.04 -16.55
CA GLU A 475 -3.59 -17.36 -16.89
C GLU A 475 -3.88 -18.21 -15.64
N GLN A 476 -3.14 -17.98 -14.56
CA GLN A 476 -3.29 -18.72 -13.30
C GLN A 476 -4.37 -18.12 -12.38
N SER A 477 -4.76 -16.86 -12.58
CA SER A 477 -5.51 -16.11 -11.57
C SER A 477 -6.89 -16.69 -11.23
N GLU A 478 -7.64 -17.21 -12.21
CA GLU A 478 -8.98 -17.77 -11.94
C GLU A 478 -8.90 -19.07 -11.12
N GLU A 479 -7.95 -19.96 -11.45
CA GLU A 479 -7.72 -21.19 -10.68
C GLU A 479 -7.25 -20.87 -9.25
N LEU A 480 -6.40 -19.86 -9.09
CA LEU A 480 -5.92 -19.41 -7.78
C LEU A 480 -7.03 -18.81 -6.91
N LEU A 481 -8.05 -18.16 -7.50
CA LEU A 481 -9.22 -17.72 -6.74
C LEU A 481 -9.97 -18.94 -6.16
N GLN A 482 -10.15 -19.99 -6.96
CA GLN A 482 -10.77 -21.24 -6.49
C GLN A 482 -9.92 -21.93 -5.41
N GLU A 483 -8.58 -21.90 -5.52
CA GLU A 483 -7.67 -22.38 -4.47
C GLU A 483 -7.89 -21.64 -3.15
N LEU A 484 -7.98 -20.30 -3.17
CA LEU A 484 -8.21 -19.47 -1.98
C LEU A 484 -9.58 -19.79 -1.34
N VAL A 485 -10.64 -19.84 -2.15
CA VAL A 485 -12.00 -20.20 -1.71
C VAL A 485 -12.02 -21.60 -1.08
N SER A 486 -11.32 -22.57 -1.68
CA SER A 486 -11.21 -23.93 -1.13
C SER A 486 -10.54 -23.95 0.24
N ILE A 487 -9.49 -23.15 0.45
CA ILE A 487 -8.79 -23.06 1.73
C ILE A 487 -9.73 -22.49 2.81
N GLU A 488 -10.47 -21.43 2.50
CA GLU A 488 -11.46 -20.83 3.40
C GLU A 488 -12.57 -21.81 3.76
N GLN A 489 -13.15 -22.50 2.76
CA GLN A 489 -14.16 -23.55 2.97
C GLN A 489 -13.66 -24.66 3.90
N GLU A 490 -12.46 -25.20 3.65
CA GLU A 490 -11.83 -26.24 4.47
C GLU A 490 -11.67 -25.73 5.92
N MET A 491 -11.09 -24.54 6.10
CA MET A 491 -10.83 -23.97 7.42
C MET A 491 -12.11 -23.73 8.23
N TYR A 492 -13.15 -23.13 7.64
CA TYR A 492 -14.39 -22.87 8.37
C TYR A 492 -15.20 -24.14 8.65
N SER A 493 -15.09 -25.14 7.78
CA SER A 493 -15.65 -26.47 8.04
C SER A 493 -14.95 -27.17 9.20
N GLU A 494 -13.63 -27.06 9.30
CA GLU A 494 -12.84 -27.61 10.41
C GLU A 494 -13.16 -26.96 11.77
N LEU A 495 -13.57 -25.69 11.77
CA LEU A 495 -14.09 -25.01 12.96
C LEU A 495 -15.49 -25.50 13.36
N GLY A 496 -16.15 -26.29 12.51
CA GLY A 496 -17.51 -26.78 12.73
C GLY A 496 -18.58 -25.72 12.51
N LEU A 497 -18.29 -24.66 11.74
CA LEU A 497 -19.24 -23.58 11.50
C LEU A 497 -20.25 -23.96 10.42
N HIS A 498 -21.46 -23.42 10.54
CA HIS A 498 -22.41 -23.37 9.43
C HIS A 498 -22.29 -22.03 8.71
N PHE A 499 -22.05 -22.07 7.40
CA PHE A 499 -21.79 -20.86 6.63
C PHE A 499 -22.28 -20.98 5.18
N LYS A 500 -22.39 -19.82 4.53
CA LYS A 500 -22.71 -19.65 3.12
C LYS A 500 -21.49 -19.15 2.36
N VAL A 501 -21.43 -19.51 1.09
CA VAL A 501 -20.47 -18.99 0.10
C VAL A 501 -21.26 -18.16 -0.90
N LEU A 502 -20.90 -16.89 -1.05
CA LEU A 502 -21.66 -15.91 -1.83
C LEU A 502 -20.80 -15.35 -2.97
N ASP A 503 -21.33 -15.31 -4.21
CA ASP A 503 -20.75 -14.51 -5.30
C ASP A 503 -21.27 -13.08 -5.18
N MET A 504 -20.34 -12.14 -4.99
CA MET A 504 -20.70 -10.77 -4.62
C MET A 504 -21.07 -9.92 -5.83
N PRO A 505 -22.11 -9.07 -5.71
CA PRO A 505 -22.62 -8.30 -6.81
C PRO A 505 -21.74 -7.07 -7.11
N SER A 506 -21.89 -6.52 -8.31
CA SER A 506 -21.05 -5.44 -8.87
C SER A 506 -20.83 -4.23 -7.95
N GLN A 507 -21.83 -3.81 -7.17
CA GLN A 507 -21.70 -2.64 -6.26
C GLN A 507 -20.88 -2.94 -5.00
N ASP A 508 -20.72 -4.22 -4.64
CA ASP A 508 -19.99 -4.66 -3.44
C ASP A 508 -18.56 -5.16 -3.73
N LEU A 509 -18.13 -5.19 -5.00
CA LEU A 509 -16.78 -5.60 -5.40
C LEU A 509 -15.65 -4.62 -4.95
N GLY A 510 -15.98 -3.51 -4.30
CA GLY A 510 -15.00 -2.45 -4.01
C GLY A 510 -14.47 -1.78 -5.30
N ALA A 511 -13.26 -1.22 -5.28
CA ALA A 511 -12.59 -0.72 -6.49
C ALA A 511 -11.66 -1.75 -7.17
N PRO A 512 -10.85 -2.56 -6.43
CA PRO A 512 -9.84 -3.40 -7.07
C PRO A 512 -10.36 -4.76 -7.55
N ALA A 513 -11.38 -5.34 -6.93
CA ALA A 513 -11.80 -6.70 -7.28
C ALA A 513 -12.47 -6.75 -8.66
N TYR A 514 -12.10 -7.76 -9.43
CA TYR A 514 -12.73 -8.22 -10.67
C TYR A 514 -13.85 -9.21 -10.35
N ARG A 515 -13.59 -10.13 -9.42
CA ARG A 515 -14.54 -11.07 -8.80
C ARG A 515 -14.27 -11.16 -7.30
N LYS A 516 -15.31 -11.26 -6.48
CA LYS A 516 -15.24 -11.36 -5.02
C LYS A 516 -16.20 -12.45 -4.53
N ILE A 517 -15.68 -13.36 -3.72
CA ILE A 517 -16.45 -14.43 -3.07
C ILE A 517 -16.39 -14.19 -1.57
N ASP A 518 -17.55 -14.06 -0.93
CA ASP A 518 -17.65 -13.87 0.52
C ASP A 518 -18.14 -15.11 1.22
N PHE A 519 -17.78 -15.21 2.51
CA PHE A 519 -18.23 -16.26 3.39
C PHE A 519 -18.99 -15.64 4.54
N GLU A 520 -20.21 -16.08 4.78
CA GLU A 520 -21.00 -15.64 5.93
C GLU A 520 -21.32 -16.80 6.85
N ALA A 521 -20.95 -16.68 8.13
CA ALA A 521 -21.27 -17.68 9.14
C ALA A 521 -22.59 -17.37 9.83
N TRP A 522 -23.34 -18.41 10.18
CA TRP A 522 -24.53 -18.30 11.02
C TRP A 522 -24.15 -17.82 12.42
N MET A 523 -24.86 -16.82 12.94
CA MET A 523 -24.67 -16.26 14.29
C MET A 523 -25.98 -16.39 15.07
N PRO A 524 -26.20 -17.50 15.81
CA PRO A 524 -27.48 -17.82 16.44
C PRO A 524 -28.08 -16.73 17.34
N GLY A 525 -27.25 -16.04 18.11
CA GLY A 525 -27.71 -14.98 19.02
C GLY A 525 -28.05 -13.68 18.28
N MET A 526 -27.47 -13.47 17.10
CA MET A 526 -27.80 -12.36 16.20
C MET A 526 -28.93 -12.70 15.21
N ASP A 527 -29.34 -13.97 15.12
CA ASP A 527 -30.37 -14.50 14.22
C ASP A 527 -30.16 -14.13 12.74
N ARG A 528 -28.90 -14.15 12.30
CA ARG A 528 -28.53 -13.87 10.91
C ARG A 528 -27.19 -14.48 10.54
N TYR A 529 -26.93 -14.51 9.24
CA TYR A 529 -25.58 -14.70 8.72
C TYR A 529 -24.78 -13.40 8.85
N GLY A 530 -23.47 -13.55 9.00
CA GLY A 530 -22.55 -12.42 8.96
C GLY A 530 -21.22 -12.79 8.34
N GLU A 531 -20.74 -11.93 7.43
CA GLU A 531 -19.46 -12.05 6.75
C GLU A 531 -18.32 -12.35 7.73
N ILE A 532 -17.60 -13.45 7.52
CA ILE A 532 -16.37 -13.82 8.23
C ILE A 532 -15.14 -13.78 7.32
N SER A 533 -15.35 -13.75 5.99
CA SER A 533 -14.28 -13.71 5.00
C SER A 533 -14.69 -13.09 3.67
N SER A 534 -13.67 -12.71 2.90
CA SER A 534 -13.74 -12.37 1.48
C SER A 534 -12.49 -12.85 0.76
N ALA A 535 -12.65 -13.33 -0.47
CA ALA A 535 -11.60 -13.68 -1.41
C ALA A 535 -11.82 -12.92 -2.73
N SER A 536 -10.78 -12.25 -3.23
CA SER A 536 -10.87 -11.40 -4.42
C SER A 536 -9.77 -11.70 -5.42
N ASN A 537 -10.16 -11.79 -6.69
CA ASN A 537 -9.23 -11.67 -7.83
C ASN A 537 -9.20 -10.20 -8.26
N CYS A 538 -8.06 -9.54 -8.15
CA CYS A 538 -7.91 -8.13 -8.53
C CYS A 538 -7.32 -7.94 -9.94
N THR A 539 -7.13 -9.03 -10.68
CA THR A 539 -6.43 -9.04 -11.98
C THR A 539 -5.21 -8.13 -11.95
N ASP A 540 -5.02 -7.27 -12.94
CA ASP A 540 -3.88 -6.36 -13.02
C ASP A 540 -4.14 -4.97 -12.39
N TYR A 541 -5.25 -4.78 -11.67
CA TYR A 541 -5.63 -3.48 -11.12
C TYR A 541 -4.56 -2.91 -10.18
N GLN A 542 -4.14 -3.73 -9.20
CA GLN A 542 -3.14 -3.33 -8.21
C GLN A 542 -1.74 -3.34 -8.82
N SER A 543 -1.42 -4.34 -9.66
CA SER A 543 -0.11 -4.46 -10.28
C SER A 543 0.19 -3.30 -11.25
N ARG A 544 -0.81 -2.75 -11.96
CA ARG A 544 -0.66 -1.53 -12.77
C ARG A 544 -0.40 -0.26 -11.95
N ARG A 545 -0.85 -0.21 -10.70
CA ARG A 545 -0.66 0.92 -9.78
C ARG A 545 0.64 0.79 -8.98
N LEU A 546 1.04 -0.44 -8.68
CA LEU A 546 2.25 -0.81 -7.95
C LEU A 546 3.44 -1.13 -8.88
N SER A 547 3.25 -1.10 -10.19
CA SER A 547 4.25 -1.52 -11.20
C SER A 547 4.80 -2.95 -11.00
N ILE A 548 3.95 -3.90 -10.58
CA ILE A 548 4.33 -5.31 -10.40
C ILE A 548 4.26 -6.01 -11.75
N ARG A 549 5.41 -6.35 -12.31
CA ARG A 549 5.51 -6.97 -13.63
C ARG A 549 6.24 -8.30 -13.56
N TYR A 550 6.10 -9.10 -14.60
CA TYR A 550 6.94 -10.27 -14.82
C TYR A 550 7.48 -10.28 -16.24
N ARG A 551 8.53 -11.07 -16.47
CA ARG A 551 9.05 -11.34 -17.80
C ARG A 551 8.58 -12.72 -18.23
N PRO A 552 7.66 -12.81 -19.21
CA PRO A 552 7.27 -14.08 -19.78
C PRO A 552 8.47 -14.81 -20.40
N ASN A 553 8.51 -16.11 -20.22
CA ASN A 553 9.40 -17.01 -20.92
C ASN A 553 9.02 -17.05 -22.40
N PRO A 554 9.99 -17.15 -23.32
CA PRO A 554 9.69 -17.39 -24.72
C PRO A 554 8.96 -18.73 -24.81
N GLY A 555 7.66 -18.71 -25.07
CA GLY A 555 6.88 -19.92 -25.25
C GLY A 555 7.41 -20.79 -26.40
N PRO A 556 7.07 -22.10 -26.42
CA PRO A 556 7.51 -23.02 -27.49
C PRO A 556 7.10 -22.55 -28.90
N ASP A 557 6.05 -21.73 -29.05
CA ASP A 557 5.59 -21.17 -30.32
C ASP A 557 6.42 -20.00 -30.86
N ALA A 558 7.41 -19.48 -30.12
CA ALA A 558 8.40 -18.57 -30.69
C ALA A 558 9.33 -19.27 -31.71
N SER A 559 9.24 -20.60 -31.84
CA SER A 559 9.94 -21.39 -32.85
C SER A 559 9.18 -21.55 -34.18
N ASN A 560 7.90 -21.17 -34.24
CA ASN A 560 7.06 -21.27 -35.43
C ASN A 560 6.89 -19.91 -36.13
N GLY A 561 7.98 -19.40 -36.70
CA GLY A 561 7.93 -18.54 -37.90
C GLY A 561 7.30 -17.14 -37.80
N ALA A 562 6.91 -16.65 -36.62
CA ALA A 562 6.57 -15.24 -36.45
C ALA A 562 7.85 -14.38 -36.60
N GLU A 563 7.70 -13.25 -37.31
CA GLU A 563 8.80 -12.42 -37.85
C GLU A 563 10.00 -12.22 -36.89
N PRO A 564 11.23 -12.14 -37.43
CA PRO A 564 12.40 -11.84 -36.63
C PRO A 564 12.16 -10.56 -35.83
N PRO A 565 12.60 -10.48 -34.55
CA PRO A 565 12.54 -9.25 -33.80
C PRO A 565 13.25 -8.17 -34.61
N THR A 566 12.53 -7.11 -34.95
CA THR A 566 13.13 -5.93 -35.56
C THR A 566 14.31 -5.50 -34.68
N LYS A 567 15.43 -5.14 -35.32
CA LYS A 567 16.77 -4.87 -34.73
C LYS A 567 16.85 -3.84 -33.58
N LYS A 568 15.73 -3.38 -33.01
CA LYS A 568 15.64 -2.51 -31.83
C LYS A 568 15.47 -3.25 -30.49
N SER A 569 15.18 -4.55 -30.46
CA SER A 569 15.17 -5.30 -29.19
C SER A 569 16.53 -5.96 -28.94
N LYS A 570 17.47 -5.21 -28.36
CA LYS A 570 18.77 -5.73 -27.90
C LYS A 570 18.92 -5.74 -26.38
N THR A 571 17.85 -5.49 -25.62
CA THR A 571 17.83 -5.58 -24.15
C THR A 571 16.40 -5.81 -23.63
N GLY A 572 16.08 -7.06 -23.24
CA GLY A 572 14.90 -7.40 -22.43
C GLY A 572 13.62 -7.71 -23.23
N GLY A 573 13.09 -8.93 -23.08
CA GLY A 573 11.74 -9.27 -23.58
C GLY A 573 10.64 -8.38 -22.98
N THR A 574 9.53 -8.23 -23.71
CA THR A 574 8.36 -7.44 -23.28
C THR A 574 7.86 -7.95 -21.93
N THR A 575 7.77 -7.07 -20.94
CA THR A 575 7.23 -7.42 -19.62
C THR A 575 5.71 -7.31 -19.62
N ALA A 576 5.04 -8.14 -18.83
CA ALA A 576 3.60 -8.11 -18.62
C ALA A 576 3.29 -7.78 -17.15
N PHE A 577 2.10 -7.27 -16.87
CA PHE A 577 1.65 -7.06 -15.49
C PHE A 577 1.22 -8.40 -14.86
N CYS A 578 1.54 -8.58 -13.57
CA CYS A 578 1.05 -9.74 -12.82
C CYS A 578 -0.43 -9.58 -12.49
N HIS A 579 -1.11 -10.66 -12.15
CA HIS A 579 -2.38 -10.61 -11.43
C HIS A 579 -2.13 -10.67 -9.92
N THR A 580 -2.98 -10.03 -9.13
CA THR A 580 -2.97 -10.12 -7.66
C THR A 580 -4.28 -10.65 -7.12
N LEU A 581 -4.20 -11.46 -6.07
CA LEU A 581 -5.35 -12.01 -5.36
C LEU A 581 -5.14 -11.89 -3.85
N ASN A 582 -6.22 -11.74 -3.12
CA ASN A 582 -6.23 -11.73 -1.66
C ASN A 582 -7.39 -12.57 -1.14
N ALA A 583 -7.24 -13.13 0.06
CA ALA A 583 -8.33 -13.79 0.77
C ALA A 583 -8.08 -13.78 2.29
N THR A 584 -9.15 -13.82 3.07
CA THR A 584 -9.05 -13.77 4.53
C THR A 584 -9.06 -15.18 5.11
N ALA A 585 -7.93 -15.66 5.64
CA ALA A 585 -7.93 -16.96 6.29
C ALA A 585 -8.69 -16.93 7.64
N ALA A 586 -8.52 -15.85 8.40
CA ALA A 586 -9.20 -15.67 9.69
C ALA A 586 -9.38 -14.20 10.07
N ALA A 587 -10.61 -13.69 10.02
CA ALA A 587 -11.00 -12.44 10.67
C ALA A 587 -11.40 -12.73 12.14
N VAL A 588 -10.44 -12.58 13.05
CA VAL A 588 -10.52 -13.15 14.41
C VAL A 588 -11.77 -12.74 15.20
N PRO A 589 -12.19 -11.46 15.26
CA PRO A 589 -13.32 -11.08 16.12
C PRO A 589 -14.62 -11.77 15.70
N ARG A 590 -14.89 -11.86 14.39
CA ARG A 590 -16.12 -12.46 13.88
C ARG A 590 -16.10 -13.98 14.00
N LEU A 591 -14.92 -14.61 13.91
CA LEU A 591 -14.76 -16.02 14.24
C LEU A 591 -14.97 -16.30 15.73
N ILE A 592 -14.53 -15.41 16.64
CA ILE A 592 -14.84 -15.52 18.07
C ILE A 592 -16.37 -15.46 18.26
N VAL A 593 -17.06 -14.50 17.64
CA VAL A 593 -18.54 -14.41 17.70
C VAL A 593 -19.17 -15.73 17.23
N ALA A 594 -18.79 -16.22 16.05
CA ALA A 594 -19.34 -17.44 15.49
C ALA A 594 -19.09 -18.66 16.40
N ILE A 595 -17.88 -18.82 16.94
CA ILE A 595 -17.54 -19.94 17.84
C ILE A 595 -18.34 -19.86 19.13
N LEU A 596 -18.42 -18.69 19.76
CA LEU A 596 -19.15 -18.52 21.01
C LEU A 596 -20.63 -18.86 20.83
N GLU A 597 -21.27 -18.31 19.81
CA GLU A 597 -22.71 -18.48 19.63
C GLU A 597 -23.09 -19.88 19.12
N ASN A 598 -22.29 -20.51 18.25
CA ASN A 598 -22.60 -21.84 17.72
C ASN A 598 -22.27 -22.98 18.69
N ASN A 599 -21.30 -22.80 19.60
CA ASN A 599 -20.84 -23.89 20.48
C ASN A 599 -21.30 -23.74 21.94
N GLN A 600 -22.23 -22.82 22.22
CA GLN A 600 -22.76 -22.62 23.56
C GLN A 600 -23.59 -23.80 24.07
N GLN A 601 -23.55 -24.01 25.38
CA GLN A 601 -24.33 -25.00 26.11
C GLN A 601 -25.39 -24.30 26.97
N GLU A 602 -26.37 -25.06 27.47
CA GLU A 602 -27.48 -24.51 28.26
C GLU A 602 -27.01 -23.79 29.54
N ASP A 603 -25.93 -24.28 30.16
CA ASP A 603 -25.32 -23.69 31.34
C ASP A 603 -24.52 -22.40 31.05
N GLY A 604 -24.36 -22.03 29.78
CA GLY A 604 -23.59 -20.87 29.33
C GLY A 604 -22.11 -21.14 29.09
N SER A 605 -21.63 -22.37 29.26
CA SER A 605 -20.30 -22.79 28.81
C SER A 605 -20.23 -22.88 27.28
N VAL A 606 -19.03 -22.81 26.70
CA VAL A 606 -18.83 -22.90 25.24
C VAL A 606 -17.79 -23.96 24.92
N ILE A 607 -18.12 -24.90 24.04
CA ILE A 607 -17.18 -25.92 23.60
C ILE A 607 -16.16 -25.32 22.62
N VAL A 608 -14.87 -25.53 22.88
CA VAL A 608 -13.80 -25.10 21.98
C VAL A 608 -13.71 -26.10 20.81
N PRO A 609 -13.71 -25.64 19.54
CA PRO A 609 -13.49 -26.48 18.38
C PRO A 609 -12.22 -27.33 18.53
N GLU A 610 -12.29 -28.61 18.16
CA GLU A 610 -11.19 -29.56 18.39
C GLU A 610 -9.87 -29.10 17.79
N VAL A 611 -9.92 -28.49 16.60
CA VAL A 611 -8.74 -27.97 15.89
C VAL A 611 -8.04 -26.81 16.60
N LEU A 612 -8.72 -26.12 17.52
CA LEU A 612 -8.15 -25.01 18.29
C LEU A 612 -7.60 -25.45 19.64
N ARG A 613 -8.02 -26.60 20.19
CA ARG A 613 -7.59 -27.09 21.51
C ARG A 613 -6.07 -27.19 21.69
N PRO A 614 -5.25 -27.59 20.69
CA PRO A 614 -3.79 -27.58 20.81
C PRO A 614 -3.19 -26.20 21.10
N PHE A 615 -3.90 -25.13 20.78
CA PHE A 615 -3.47 -23.73 20.96
C PHE A 615 -4.12 -23.04 22.16
N MET A 616 -5.03 -23.72 22.86
CA MET A 616 -5.84 -23.17 23.94
C MET A 616 -5.31 -23.53 25.34
N ALA A 617 -4.02 -23.85 25.46
CA ALA A 617 -3.37 -24.25 26.72
C ALA A 617 -4.11 -25.40 27.46
N GLY A 618 -4.69 -26.34 26.70
CA GLY A 618 -5.46 -27.48 27.25
C GLY A 618 -6.93 -27.19 27.54
N ILE A 619 -7.42 -25.97 27.30
CA ILE A 619 -8.83 -25.62 27.46
C ILE A 619 -9.65 -26.23 26.32
N ASP A 620 -10.57 -27.11 26.67
CA ASP A 620 -11.53 -27.76 25.76
C ASP A 620 -12.95 -27.14 25.82
N VAL A 621 -13.26 -26.44 26.92
CA VAL A 621 -14.53 -25.77 27.18
C VAL A 621 -14.28 -24.47 27.94
N LEU A 622 -14.87 -23.37 27.47
CA LEU A 622 -14.89 -22.08 28.15
C LEU A 622 -15.92 -22.11 29.27
N ARG A 623 -15.50 -21.86 30.51
CA ARG A 623 -16.36 -21.89 31.71
C ARG A 623 -16.28 -20.57 32.49
N PRO A 624 -17.30 -20.22 33.28
CA PRO A 624 -17.27 -19.02 34.11
C PRO A 624 -16.07 -19.00 35.08
N PRO A 625 -15.50 -17.82 35.40
CA PRO A 625 -14.42 -17.69 36.36
C PRO A 625 -14.78 -18.33 37.72
N GLY A 626 -13.89 -19.17 38.26
CA GLY A 626 -14.09 -19.85 39.55
C GLY A 626 -14.55 -21.31 39.46
N ALA A 627 -14.96 -21.79 38.28
CA ALA A 627 -14.93 -23.22 37.98
C ALA A 627 -13.46 -23.59 37.70
N SER A 628 -12.87 -24.55 38.43
CA SER A 628 -11.44 -24.90 38.35
C SER A 628 -10.94 -24.97 36.90
N LEU A 629 -9.93 -24.17 36.56
CA LEU A 629 -9.20 -24.20 35.27
C LEU A 629 -8.09 -25.27 35.25
N LEU A 630 -8.07 -26.17 36.25
CA LEU A 630 -7.16 -27.30 36.38
C LEU A 630 -7.96 -28.56 36.69
#